data_AF-A0A409WB97-F1
#
_entry.id   AF-A0A409WB97-F1
#
_cell.length_a   1.000
_cell.length_b   1.000
_cell.length_c   1.000
_cell.angle_alpha   90.00
_cell.angle_beta   90.00
_cell.angle_gamma   90.00
#
_symmetry.space_group_name_H-M   'P 1'
#
loop_
_entity.id
_entity.type
_entity.pdbx_description
1 polymer ?
#
loop_
_entity_poly.entity_id
_entity_poly.type
_entity_poly.pdbx_seq_one_letter_code
_entity_poly.pdbx_strand_id
1 'polypeptide(L)'
;MARTVTHSTVVPVTAQEGKEKAVVEFLTGGVPAVEAEPETHQWYAAKLIGTSPAQFVIFDTFPSEEARGAHLKGPVPTALVENAPKLLIGGPTLPEILTEILAHKINKAGDGLKTGLTTGLRATFTAKPEKRETVRKFLIDALPLAEAETGTVSWYAVHWPGTDKFGIVDFFASDEAREAHLAGPIAAALIGSIDELLTGPPDIAKLEVLAAKQGTLEDGAILDYSHTKMSNKVAAKEPQTFHPQFNSADADVVLVSVEGTGFRVPHFTLRNTCGYFRNLLSGKFPSTPLIQPDGQRFMRIVDVEEKDRVLAKVLSMICGLPTDNWESIDEVDEAISLAQKWNAPGPLSLIRAAITAPVFLAEPLRLYAITTRLGWEEEGQLASTYSLTLDLYDESNRPKLETISANRLMALFRLHRNRRDQFKALIDSEGLFAAGNSGRYLCPGCGEQVSNHTWRELKARMFMEMDRRPLGDTLCGLEMEEWPEAIACWEAKCQKEDCGRLNYNKLNTLRDIKRCLDQLPVHI
;
A
#
# COMPACT_ATOMS: atom_id res chain seq x y z
N MET A 1 10.66 22.26 -13.46
CA MET A 1 9.82 21.58 -12.44
C MET A 1 10.74 20.85 -11.48
N ALA A 2 10.71 21.16 -10.18
CA ALA A 2 11.47 20.41 -9.19
C ALA A 2 10.91 18.98 -9.11
N ARG A 3 11.79 18.01 -9.29
CA ARG A 3 11.51 16.57 -9.31
C ARG A 3 11.05 16.11 -7.93
N THR A 4 9.77 15.76 -7.77
CA THR A 4 9.22 15.20 -6.52
C THR A 4 9.96 13.91 -6.16
N VAL A 5 10.22 13.69 -4.87
CA VAL A 5 10.85 12.47 -4.34
C VAL A 5 9.89 11.86 -3.31
N THR A 6 9.40 10.66 -3.57
CA THR A 6 8.39 10.01 -2.74
C THR A 6 8.83 8.63 -2.22
N HIS A 7 9.76 7.98 -2.92
CA HIS A 7 10.25 6.66 -2.58
C HIS A 7 11.77 6.70 -2.43
N SER A 8 12.30 5.80 -1.61
CA SER A 8 13.74 5.64 -1.42
C SER A 8 14.13 4.19 -1.16
N THR A 9 15.43 3.95 -1.18
CA THR A 9 16.08 2.74 -0.67
C THR A 9 17.14 3.09 0.35
N VAL A 10 17.22 2.30 1.42
CA VAL A 10 18.32 2.33 2.40
C VAL A 10 18.95 0.94 2.37
N VAL A 11 20.09 0.83 1.69
CA VAL A 11 20.73 -0.46 1.41
C VAL A 11 21.94 -0.63 2.34
N PRO A 12 21.84 -1.42 3.41
CA PRO A 12 23.00 -1.72 4.26
C PRO A 12 23.92 -2.71 3.54
N VAL A 13 25.22 -2.45 3.63
CA VAL A 13 26.26 -3.26 2.97
C VAL A 13 27.37 -3.52 3.98
N THR A 14 27.67 -4.78 4.26
CA THR A 14 28.72 -5.17 5.21
C THR A 14 29.85 -5.86 4.45
N ALA A 15 31.06 -5.33 4.52
CA ALA A 15 32.22 -5.93 3.85
C ALA A 15 32.65 -7.24 4.52
N GLN A 16 33.08 -8.20 3.71
CA GLN A 16 33.88 -9.32 4.21
C GLN A 16 35.23 -8.81 4.75
N GLU A 17 35.84 -9.62 5.62
CA GLU A 17 37.14 -9.30 6.19
C GLU A 17 38.18 -9.01 5.10
N GLY A 18 38.88 -7.88 5.22
CA GLY A 18 39.88 -7.42 4.25
C GLY A 18 39.34 -6.93 2.91
N LYS A 19 38.01 -6.93 2.67
CA LYS A 19 37.38 -6.46 1.42
C LYS A 19 36.95 -5.01 1.43
N GLU A 20 37.17 -4.28 2.52
CA GLU A 20 36.77 -2.89 2.70
C GLU A 20 37.15 -1.99 1.52
N LYS A 21 38.43 -2.02 1.11
CA LYS A 21 38.92 -1.20 -0.01
C LYS A 21 38.22 -1.55 -1.32
N ALA A 22 37.98 -2.84 -1.57
CA ALA A 22 37.28 -3.30 -2.77
C ALA A 22 35.80 -2.88 -2.77
N VAL A 23 35.16 -2.81 -1.60
CA VAL A 23 33.80 -2.26 -1.48
C VAL A 23 33.79 -0.76 -1.76
N VAL A 24 34.77 0.01 -1.26
CA VAL A 24 34.89 1.44 -1.59
C VAL A 24 35.08 1.65 -3.10
N GLU A 25 35.97 0.88 -3.72
CA GLU A 25 36.22 0.93 -5.17
C GLU A 25 34.95 0.56 -5.96
N PHE A 26 34.22 -0.47 -5.53
CA PHE A 26 32.95 -0.87 -6.13
C PHE A 26 31.89 0.25 -6.04
N LEU A 27 31.68 0.81 -4.85
CA LEU A 27 30.67 1.85 -4.63
C LEU A 27 31.01 3.13 -5.41
N THR A 28 32.26 3.59 -5.34
CA THR A 28 32.70 4.78 -6.09
C THR A 28 32.67 4.57 -7.60
N GLY A 29 32.94 3.35 -8.08
CA GLY A 29 32.83 2.97 -9.49
C GLY A 29 31.40 2.90 -10.04
N GLY A 30 30.38 2.89 -9.18
CA GLY A 30 28.97 2.87 -9.57
C GLY A 30 28.43 4.22 -10.09
N VAL A 31 29.13 5.32 -9.84
CA VAL A 31 28.64 6.68 -10.16
C VAL A 31 28.23 6.87 -11.63
N PRO A 32 29.04 6.47 -12.64
CA PRO A 32 28.63 6.64 -14.04
C PRO A 32 27.35 5.88 -14.40
N ALA A 33 27.13 4.73 -13.76
CA ALA A 33 25.94 3.92 -14.00
C ALA A 33 24.69 4.62 -13.44
N VAL A 34 24.77 5.19 -12.24
CA VAL A 34 23.64 5.92 -11.65
C VAL A 34 23.43 7.27 -12.32
N GLU A 35 24.49 7.96 -12.79
CA GLU A 35 24.35 9.18 -13.60
C GLU A 35 23.51 8.94 -14.87
N ALA A 36 23.60 7.74 -15.46
CA ALA A 36 22.81 7.33 -16.61
C ALA A 36 21.34 7.00 -16.28
N GLU A 37 20.95 6.96 -15.01
CA GLU A 37 19.59 6.69 -14.57
C GLU A 37 18.83 8.02 -14.31
N PRO A 38 17.99 8.50 -15.23
CA PRO A 38 17.35 9.81 -15.09
C PRO A 38 16.37 9.90 -13.91
N GLU A 39 15.75 8.78 -13.55
CA GLU A 39 14.73 8.70 -12.50
C GLU A 39 15.30 8.36 -11.11
N THR A 40 16.61 8.09 -11.01
CA THR A 40 17.32 8.04 -9.73
C THR A 40 17.77 9.45 -9.38
N HIS A 41 17.00 10.14 -8.56
CA HIS A 41 17.14 11.58 -8.33
C HIS A 41 18.34 11.93 -7.47
N GLN A 42 18.50 11.22 -6.37
CA GLN A 42 19.68 11.28 -5.53
C GLN A 42 20.20 9.86 -5.27
N TRP A 43 21.52 9.77 -5.14
CA TRP A 43 22.23 8.54 -4.85
C TRP A 43 23.42 8.88 -3.98
N TYR A 44 23.61 8.15 -2.88
CA TYR A 44 24.71 8.38 -1.95
C TYR A 44 25.30 7.04 -1.55
N ALA A 45 26.61 6.91 -1.64
CA ALA A 45 27.35 5.83 -1.01
C ALA A 45 28.19 6.40 0.13
N ALA A 46 28.03 5.80 1.31
CA ALA A 46 28.76 6.22 2.50
C ALA A 46 29.24 5.04 3.33
N LYS A 47 30.33 5.24 4.05
CA LYS A 47 30.90 4.29 5.01
C LYS A 47 30.45 4.68 6.42
N LEU A 48 30.07 3.70 7.24
CA LEU A 48 29.79 3.92 8.66
C LEU A 48 31.10 4.00 9.44
N ILE A 49 31.23 5.03 10.27
CA ILE A 49 32.43 5.27 11.08
C ILE A 49 32.39 4.36 12.32
N GLY A 50 33.53 3.72 12.63
CA GLY A 50 33.70 2.95 13.87
C GLY A 50 33.14 1.52 13.84
N THR A 51 32.76 0.99 12.68
CA THR A 51 32.23 -0.38 12.55
C THR A 51 33.33 -1.40 12.22
N SER A 52 33.27 -2.58 12.85
CA SER A 52 34.07 -3.76 12.47
C SER A 52 33.16 -5.01 12.49
N PRO A 53 33.00 -5.75 11.38
CA PRO A 53 33.54 -5.48 10.04
C PRO A 53 33.05 -4.15 9.46
N ALA A 54 33.75 -3.62 8.45
CA ALA A 54 33.41 -2.33 7.84
C ALA A 54 32.01 -2.36 7.21
N GLN A 55 31.17 -1.41 7.61
CA GLN A 55 29.80 -1.26 7.11
C GLN A 55 29.68 -0.01 6.23
N PHE A 56 28.76 -0.10 5.29
CA PHE A 56 28.45 0.92 4.30
C PHE A 56 26.93 1.02 4.15
N VAL A 57 26.48 2.13 3.59
CA VAL A 57 25.08 2.35 3.23
C VAL A 57 25.01 2.99 1.85
N ILE A 58 24.08 2.51 1.04
CA ILE A 58 23.63 3.20 -0.17
C ILE A 58 22.26 3.78 0.14
N PHE A 59 22.07 5.04 -0.20
CA PHE A 59 20.78 5.72 -0.09
C PHE A 59 20.40 6.31 -1.43
N ASP A 60 19.22 5.95 -1.92
CA ASP A 60 18.75 6.31 -3.25
C ASP A 60 17.32 6.86 -3.16
N THR A 61 16.97 7.78 -4.05
CA THR A 61 15.66 8.43 -4.04
C THR A 61 15.01 8.48 -5.43
N PHE A 62 13.68 8.38 -5.45
CA PHE A 62 12.89 8.17 -6.65
C PHE A 62 11.58 8.97 -6.64
N PRO A 63 11.06 9.37 -7.81
CA PRO A 63 9.78 10.05 -7.94
C PRO A 63 8.56 9.15 -7.73
N SER A 64 8.71 7.84 -7.97
CA SER A 64 7.62 6.87 -7.91
C SER A 64 8.13 5.45 -7.62
N GLU A 65 7.20 4.54 -7.36
CA GLU A 65 7.51 3.12 -7.18
C GLU A 65 8.05 2.49 -8.46
N GLU A 66 7.52 2.89 -9.63
CA GLU A 66 7.97 2.40 -10.93
C GLU A 66 9.43 2.80 -11.19
N ALA A 67 9.79 4.04 -10.85
CA ALA A 67 11.17 4.52 -10.94
C ALA A 67 12.11 3.75 -10.00
N ARG A 68 11.71 3.53 -8.74
CA ARG A 68 12.45 2.70 -7.79
C ARG A 68 12.61 1.27 -8.30
N GLY A 69 11.54 0.69 -8.84
CA GLY A 69 11.53 -0.65 -9.42
C GLY A 69 12.43 -0.78 -10.66
N ALA A 70 12.52 0.27 -11.48
CA ALA A 70 13.44 0.33 -12.61
C ALA A 70 14.90 0.38 -12.14
N HIS A 71 15.22 1.23 -11.14
CA HIS A 71 16.56 1.29 -10.54
C HIS A 71 16.98 -0.05 -9.93
N LEU A 72 16.10 -0.73 -9.19
CA LEU A 72 16.39 -2.03 -8.57
C LEU A 72 16.69 -3.15 -9.58
N LYS A 73 16.29 -2.99 -10.85
CA LYS A 73 16.62 -3.87 -11.97
C LYS A 73 17.78 -3.33 -12.82
N GLY A 74 18.36 -2.21 -12.40
CA GLY A 74 19.41 -1.49 -13.08
C GLY A 74 20.80 -2.08 -12.88
N PRO A 75 21.81 -1.43 -13.48
CA PRO A 75 23.19 -1.92 -13.49
C PRO A 75 23.82 -1.99 -12.09
N VAL A 76 23.58 -1.01 -11.22
CA VAL A 76 24.22 -0.97 -9.88
C VAL A 76 23.71 -2.08 -8.97
N PRO A 77 22.39 -2.29 -8.79
CA PRO A 77 21.90 -3.43 -8.01
C PRO A 77 22.29 -4.78 -8.60
N THR A 78 22.29 -4.91 -9.94
CA THR A 78 22.77 -6.14 -10.62
C THR A 78 24.23 -6.43 -10.27
N ALA A 79 25.11 -5.43 -10.41
CA ALA A 79 26.52 -5.57 -10.07
C ALA A 79 26.73 -5.84 -8.58
N LEU A 80 25.91 -5.25 -7.70
CA LEU A 80 25.98 -5.49 -6.26
C LEU A 80 25.66 -6.95 -5.93
N VAL A 81 24.61 -7.52 -6.53
CA VAL A 81 24.23 -8.93 -6.35
C VAL A 81 25.33 -9.86 -6.88
N GLU A 82 25.88 -9.58 -8.06
CA GLU A 82 26.96 -10.39 -8.67
C GLU A 82 28.25 -10.39 -7.84
N ASN A 83 28.58 -9.26 -7.21
CA ASN A 83 29.79 -9.11 -6.40
C ASN A 83 29.59 -9.45 -4.92
N ALA A 84 28.34 -9.53 -4.43
CA ALA A 84 28.03 -9.79 -3.03
C ALA A 84 28.74 -11.03 -2.45
N PRO A 85 28.77 -12.21 -3.12
CA PRO A 85 29.46 -13.38 -2.58
C PRO A 85 30.97 -13.19 -2.38
N LYS A 86 31.59 -12.25 -3.11
CA LYS A 86 33.04 -12.00 -3.07
C LYS A 86 33.43 -10.85 -2.14
N LEU A 87 32.53 -9.89 -1.95
CA LEU A 87 32.81 -8.63 -1.27
C LEU A 87 32.08 -8.50 0.07
N LEU A 88 30.92 -9.12 0.23
CA LEU A 88 29.96 -8.79 1.28
C LEU A 88 29.61 -9.97 2.20
N ILE A 89 29.29 -9.66 3.45
CA ILE A 89 28.69 -10.60 4.40
C ILE A 89 27.18 -10.55 4.17
N GLY A 90 26.68 -11.48 3.35
CA GLY A 90 25.28 -11.47 2.90
C GLY A 90 25.03 -10.41 1.82
N GLY A 91 23.75 -10.19 1.50
CA GLY A 91 23.32 -9.18 0.54
C GLY A 91 22.04 -8.49 1.01
N PRO A 92 21.70 -7.33 0.43
CA PRO A 92 20.48 -6.64 0.75
C PRO A 92 19.26 -7.48 0.38
N THR A 93 18.25 -7.50 1.26
CA THR A 93 17.02 -8.28 1.10
C THR A 93 15.83 -7.36 0.86
N LEU A 94 14.99 -7.72 -0.09
CA LEU A 94 13.67 -7.11 -0.27
C LEU A 94 12.65 -7.84 0.63
N PRO A 95 11.70 -7.12 1.26
CA PRO A 95 11.44 -5.68 1.13
C PRO A 95 12.19 -4.78 2.12
N GLU A 96 13.15 -5.30 2.90
CA GLU A 96 13.77 -4.61 4.05
C GLU A 96 14.52 -3.31 3.70
N ILE A 97 14.99 -3.19 2.46
CA ILE A 97 15.68 -1.97 1.98
C ILE A 97 14.73 -0.89 1.46
N LEU A 98 13.44 -1.20 1.27
CA LEU A 98 12.46 -0.27 0.69
C LEU A 98 11.94 0.71 1.74
N THR A 99 11.97 2.00 1.40
CA THR A 99 11.49 3.08 2.28
C THR A 99 10.64 4.10 1.53
N GLU A 100 9.72 4.74 2.24
CA GLU A 100 8.98 5.91 1.76
C GLU A 100 9.60 7.19 2.30
N ILE A 101 9.59 8.25 1.52
CA ILE A 101 10.06 9.58 1.92
C ILE A 101 8.88 10.33 2.53
N LEU A 102 9.00 10.70 3.80
CA LEU A 102 8.00 11.48 4.51
C LEU A 102 8.18 12.98 4.28
N ALA A 103 9.44 13.42 4.26
CA ALA A 103 9.85 14.81 4.12
C ALA A 103 11.34 14.88 3.73
N HIS A 104 11.77 15.88 2.97
CA HIS A 104 13.16 16.01 2.50
C HIS A 104 13.68 17.44 2.23
N LYS A 105 14.84 17.80 2.76
CA LYS A 105 15.57 19.00 2.31
C LYS A 105 16.64 18.55 1.33
N ILE A 106 16.73 19.18 0.16
CA ILE A 106 17.76 18.83 -0.83
C ILE A 106 18.36 20.12 -1.40
N ASN A 107 19.60 20.40 -1.01
CA ASN A 107 20.43 21.44 -1.58
C ASN A 107 21.67 20.81 -2.24
N LYS A 108 22.29 21.56 -3.15
CA LYS A 108 23.57 21.20 -3.75
C LYS A 108 24.71 21.79 -2.92
N ALA A 109 25.70 20.97 -2.53
CA ALA A 109 26.90 21.45 -1.82
C ALA A 109 28.02 21.87 -2.78
N GLY A 110 28.14 21.20 -3.92
CA GLY A 110 29.18 21.47 -4.91
C GLY A 110 29.15 20.44 -6.04
N ASP A 111 30.29 20.30 -6.73
CA ASP A 111 30.47 19.38 -7.85
C ASP A 111 31.47 18.25 -7.48
N GLY A 112 31.73 17.37 -8.45
CA GLY A 112 32.68 16.26 -8.32
C GLY A 112 32.06 15.00 -7.72
N LEU A 113 32.90 13.99 -7.46
CA LEU A 113 32.47 12.63 -7.09
C LEU A 113 31.54 12.57 -5.88
N LYS A 114 31.67 13.52 -4.94
CA LYS A 114 30.87 13.61 -3.71
C LYS A 114 29.90 14.80 -3.70
N THR A 115 29.79 15.55 -4.81
CA THR A 115 28.96 16.75 -4.92
C THR A 115 29.14 17.76 -3.78
N GLY A 116 30.38 17.94 -3.32
CA GLY A 116 30.73 18.82 -2.19
C GLY A 116 30.42 18.28 -0.79
N LEU A 117 29.89 17.07 -0.66
CA LEU A 117 29.60 16.42 0.62
C LEU A 117 30.83 15.67 1.15
N THR A 118 30.97 15.63 2.47
CA THR A 118 32.07 14.91 3.13
C THR A 118 31.58 13.91 4.17
N THR A 119 30.47 14.21 4.84
CA THR A 119 29.99 13.47 6.02
C THR A 119 28.47 13.39 6.03
N GLY A 120 27.91 12.52 6.87
CA GLY A 120 26.46 12.36 7.03
C GLY A 120 26.07 11.63 8.31
N LEU A 121 24.77 11.45 8.53
CA LEU A 121 24.21 10.61 9.58
C LEU A 121 23.15 9.68 9.01
N ARG A 122 23.02 8.52 9.65
CA ARG A 122 21.85 7.66 9.56
C ARG A 122 21.34 7.42 10.97
N ALA A 123 20.20 8.00 11.30
CA ALA A 123 19.46 7.68 12.51
C ALA A 123 18.31 6.72 12.16
N THR A 124 18.19 5.59 12.85
CA THR A 124 17.01 4.71 12.73
C THR A 124 16.39 4.45 14.09
N PHE A 125 15.08 4.34 14.14
CA PHE A 125 14.35 4.14 15.39
C PHE A 125 13.01 3.46 15.13
N THR A 126 12.50 2.81 16.17
CA THR A 126 11.22 2.08 16.12
C THR A 126 10.22 2.79 17.01
N ALA A 127 9.10 3.20 16.43
CA ALA A 127 7.97 3.75 17.16
C ALA A 127 7.32 2.67 18.01
N LYS A 128 6.72 3.05 19.14
CA LYS A 128 5.75 2.17 19.80
C LYS A 128 4.56 1.92 18.86
N PRO A 129 3.96 0.72 18.85
CA PRO A 129 2.92 0.36 17.88
C PRO A 129 1.75 1.36 17.81
N GLU A 130 1.35 1.91 18.96
CA GLU A 130 0.27 2.90 19.08
C GLU A 130 0.67 4.35 18.76
N LYS A 131 1.98 4.61 18.61
CA LYS A 131 2.57 5.94 18.36
C LYS A 131 3.06 6.13 16.93
N ARG A 132 2.85 5.15 16.04
CA ARG A 132 3.28 5.18 14.63
C ARG A 132 2.93 6.48 13.93
N GLU A 133 1.66 6.86 13.94
CA GLU A 133 1.20 8.08 13.24
C GLU A 133 1.71 9.36 13.91
N THR A 134 1.90 9.35 15.23
CA THR A 134 2.52 10.47 15.94
C THR A 134 3.98 10.66 15.52
N VAL A 135 4.75 9.58 15.40
CA VAL A 135 6.15 9.62 14.91
C VAL A 135 6.21 10.05 13.45
N ARG A 136 5.31 9.53 12.59
CA ARG A 136 5.20 9.96 11.19
C ARG A 136 4.97 11.46 11.10
N LYS A 137 3.99 11.98 11.85
CA LYS A 137 3.68 13.42 11.88
C LYS A 137 4.84 14.23 12.43
N PHE A 138 5.48 13.77 13.51
CA PHE A 138 6.66 14.42 14.08
C PHE A 138 7.76 14.62 13.03
N LEU A 139 8.06 13.60 12.22
CA LEU A 139 9.09 13.71 11.19
C LEU A 139 8.71 14.63 10.03
N ILE A 140 7.43 14.67 9.66
CA ILE A 140 6.92 15.62 8.65
C ILE A 140 7.03 17.05 9.18
N ASP A 141 6.58 17.27 10.42
CA ASP A 141 6.58 18.58 11.07
C ASP A 141 7.99 19.07 11.43
N ALA A 142 8.99 18.18 11.45
CA ALA A 142 10.38 18.53 11.71
C ALA A 142 11.03 19.28 10.55
N LEU A 143 10.46 19.24 9.33
CA LEU A 143 11.21 19.75 8.21
C LEU A 143 11.49 21.27 8.23
N PRO A 144 10.56 22.17 8.60
CA PRO A 144 10.90 23.58 8.73
C PRO A 144 12.14 23.86 9.60
N LEU A 145 12.41 23.00 10.59
CA LEU A 145 13.66 23.03 11.37
C LEU A 145 14.87 22.62 10.53
N ALA A 146 14.77 21.53 9.76
CA ALA A 146 15.84 21.08 8.87
C ALA A 146 16.14 22.13 7.79
N GLU A 147 15.12 22.81 7.27
CA GLU A 147 15.24 23.93 6.33
C GLU A 147 16.04 25.09 6.93
N ALA A 148 15.78 25.44 8.19
CA ALA A 148 16.49 26.48 8.91
C ALA A 148 17.98 26.15 9.17
N GLU A 149 18.36 24.87 9.19
CA GLU A 149 19.76 24.46 9.38
C GLU A 149 20.58 24.64 8.10
N THR A 150 21.30 25.76 7.99
CA THR A 150 22.08 26.10 6.79
C THR A 150 23.21 25.12 6.49
N GLY A 151 23.77 24.45 7.51
CA GLY A 151 24.82 23.44 7.37
C GLY A 151 24.32 22.08 6.84
N THR A 152 23.02 21.79 7.02
CA THR A 152 22.39 20.55 6.55
C THR A 152 22.09 20.66 5.07
N VAL A 153 22.88 19.99 4.24
CA VAL A 153 22.82 20.10 2.77
C VAL A 153 21.69 19.23 2.23
N SER A 154 21.62 17.97 2.67
CA SER A 154 20.51 17.08 2.33
C SER A 154 20.02 16.42 3.60
N TRP A 155 18.71 16.28 3.74
CA TRP A 155 18.05 15.69 4.90
C TRP A 155 16.81 14.96 4.42
N TYR A 156 16.58 13.75 4.91
CA TYR A 156 15.49 12.89 4.51
C TYR A 156 14.89 12.21 5.74
N ALA A 157 13.59 12.37 5.94
CA ALA A 157 12.82 11.53 6.84
C ALA A 157 12.24 10.35 6.07
N VAL A 158 12.47 9.13 6.57
CA VAL A 158 12.06 7.89 5.92
C VAL A 158 11.20 7.01 6.82
N HIS A 159 10.31 6.23 6.21
CA HIS A 159 9.52 5.18 6.86
C HIS A 159 9.70 3.86 6.13
N TRP A 160 9.82 2.76 6.86
CA TRP A 160 9.79 1.41 6.29
C TRP A 160 8.35 0.91 6.22
N PRO A 161 7.74 0.77 5.02
CA PRO A 161 6.33 0.43 4.88
C PRO A 161 5.97 -0.89 5.56
N GLY A 162 4.81 -0.93 6.20
CA GLY A 162 4.34 -2.11 6.93
C GLY A 162 5.03 -2.37 8.27
N THR A 163 5.92 -1.49 8.72
CA THR A 163 6.63 -1.60 10.01
C THR A 163 6.44 -0.35 10.87
N ASP A 164 6.85 -0.42 12.14
CA ASP A 164 6.98 0.74 13.04
C ASP A 164 8.35 1.43 12.95
N LYS A 165 9.16 1.11 11.93
CA LYS A 165 10.53 1.60 11.80
C LYS A 165 10.59 2.87 10.95
N PHE A 166 11.30 3.86 11.47
CA PHE A 166 11.52 5.17 10.86
C PHE A 166 13.00 5.52 10.87
N GLY A 167 13.38 6.55 10.13
CA GLY A 167 14.74 7.05 10.15
C GLY A 167 14.90 8.45 9.61
N ILE A 168 16.09 9.00 9.85
CA ILE A 168 16.61 10.22 9.27
C ILE A 168 17.93 9.89 8.58
N VAL A 169 18.10 10.34 7.34
CA VAL A 169 19.37 10.27 6.60
C VAL A 169 19.72 11.67 6.18
N ASP A 170 20.93 12.13 6.50
CA ASP A 170 21.36 13.49 6.18
C ASP A 170 22.84 13.55 5.76
N PHE A 171 23.19 14.64 5.09
CA PHE A 171 24.51 14.85 4.51
C PHE A 171 24.95 16.30 4.63
N PHE A 172 26.25 16.49 4.86
CA PHE A 172 26.86 17.78 5.17
C PHE A 172 28.16 17.99 4.40
N ALA A 173 28.52 19.26 4.22
CA ALA A 173 29.80 19.64 3.63
C ALA A 173 30.99 19.50 4.61
N SER A 174 30.74 19.48 5.93
CA SER A 174 31.81 19.35 6.94
C SER A 174 31.34 18.67 8.23
N ASP A 175 32.31 18.22 9.03
CA ASP A 175 32.06 17.58 10.33
C ASP A 175 31.43 18.56 11.33
N GLU A 176 31.85 19.83 11.30
CA GLU A 176 31.29 20.88 12.14
C GLU A 176 29.80 21.08 11.87
N ALA A 177 29.36 21.00 10.61
CA ALA A 177 27.95 21.07 10.25
C ALA A 177 27.16 19.84 10.75
N ARG A 178 27.75 18.63 10.70
CA ARG A 178 27.14 17.42 11.26
C ARG A 178 26.98 17.50 12.77
N GLU A 179 28.00 17.96 13.50
CA GLU A 179 27.90 18.10 14.95
C GLU A 179 26.92 19.22 15.34
N ALA A 180 26.84 20.31 14.56
CA ALA A 180 25.83 21.34 14.75
C ALA A 180 24.40 20.79 14.57
N HIS A 181 24.17 19.91 13.58
CA HIS A 181 22.89 19.22 13.40
C HIS A 181 22.54 18.31 14.60
N LEU A 182 23.51 17.53 15.09
CA LEU A 182 23.31 16.67 16.29
C LEU A 182 23.00 17.47 17.56
N ALA A 183 23.51 18.70 17.66
CA ALA A 183 23.17 19.64 18.73
C ALA A 183 21.91 20.48 18.43
N GLY A 184 21.29 20.26 17.27
CA GLY A 184 20.20 21.05 16.73
C GLY A 184 18.81 20.72 17.30
N PRO A 185 17.80 21.51 16.92
CA PRO A 185 16.45 21.40 17.46
C PRO A 185 15.77 20.07 17.10
N ILE A 186 16.06 19.48 15.93
CA ILE A 186 15.48 18.19 15.53
C ILE A 186 15.98 17.06 16.43
N ALA A 187 17.30 16.99 16.64
CA ALA A 187 17.92 16.00 17.51
C ALA A 187 17.44 16.16 18.96
N ALA A 188 17.36 17.39 19.48
CA ALA A 188 16.83 17.66 20.81
C ALA A 188 15.36 17.22 20.95
N ALA A 189 14.52 17.49 19.94
CA ALA A 189 13.12 17.09 19.95
C ALA A 189 12.94 15.56 19.86
N LEU A 190 13.76 14.88 19.05
CA LEU A 190 13.75 13.42 18.95
C LEU A 190 14.17 12.77 20.28
N ILE A 191 15.24 13.26 20.91
CA ILE A 191 15.72 12.78 22.21
C ILE A 191 14.67 13.00 23.30
N GLY A 192 14.05 14.18 23.33
CA GLY A 192 12.99 14.51 24.30
C GLY A 192 11.74 13.64 24.16
N SER A 193 11.56 12.99 23.00
CA SER A 193 10.39 12.17 22.70
C SER A 193 10.61 10.67 22.84
N ILE A 194 11.83 10.21 23.22
CA ILE A 194 12.20 8.79 23.25
C ILE A 194 11.24 7.97 24.11
N ASP A 195 11.12 8.32 25.39
CA ASP A 195 10.34 7.53 26.36
C ASP A 195 8.84 7.51 26.03
N GLU A 196 8.34 8.56 25.35
CA GLU A 196 6.93 8.62 24.95
C GLU A 196 6.68 7.81 23.68
N LEU A 197 7.49 8.04 22.63
CA LEU A 197 7.17 7.64 21.27
C LEU A 197 7.87 6.38 20.79
N LEU A 198 9.04 6.05 21.33
CA LEU A 198 9.93 5.02 20.77
C LEU A 198 10.03 3.80 21.69
N THR A 199 10.35 2.64 21.10
CA THR A 199 10.61 1.41 21.87
C THR A 199 12.00 1.38 22.50
N GLY A 200 12.85 2.36 22.18
CA GLY A 200 14.23 2.49 22.64
C GLY A 200 14.90 3.71 22.02
N PRO A 201 16.17 3.99 22.37
CA PRO A 201 16.91 5.11 21.79
C PRO A 201 17.14 4.92 20.28
N PRO A 202 17.23 6.00 19.50
CA PRO A 202 17.63 5.92 18.11
C PRO A 202 19.04 5.33 17.93
N ASP A 203 19.20 4.45 16.94
CA ASP A 203 20.50 4.01 16.43
C ASP A 203 21.05 5.08 15.49
N ILE A 204 22.06 5.82 15.94
CA ILE A 204 22.69 6.91 15.19
C ILE A 204 24.07 6.47 14.71
N ALA A 205 24.22 6.35 13.40
CA ALA A 205 25.50 6.07 12.75
C ALA A 205 26.07 7.32 12.07
N LYS A 206 27.33 7.65 12.36
CA LYS A 206 28.08 8.69 11.64
C LYS A 206 28.61 8.11 10.33
N LEU A 207 28.52 8.89 9.26
CA LEU A 207 28.83 8.46 7.90
C LEU A 207 29.99 9.28 7.32
N GLU A 208 30.87 8.62 6.58
CA GLU A 208 31.83 9.24 5.66
C GLU A 208 31.30 9.07 4.23
N VAL A 209 31.07 10.18 3.52
CA VAL A 209 30.55 10.13 2.13
C VAL A 209 31.67 9.68 1.20
N LEU A 210 31.43 8.65 0.41
CA LEU A 210 32.37 8.10 -0.56
C LEU A 210 32.12 8.65 -1.96
N ALA A 211 30.85 8.69 -2.35
CA ALA A 211 30.40 9.21 -3.63
C ALA A 211 28.93 9.64 -3.52
N ALA A 212 28.52 10.57 -4.38
CA ALA A 212 27.15 11.05 -4.44
C ALA A 212 26.78 11.48 -5.86
N LYS A 213 25.50 11.33 -6.17
CA LYS A 213 24.79 12.00 -7.25
C LYS A 213 23.70 12.83 -6.62
N GLN A 214 23.73 14.13 -6.85
CA GLN A 214 22.61 15.04 -6.59
C GLN A 214 22.17 15.55 -7.96
N GLY A 215 21.00 15.12 -8.45
CA GLY A 215 20.50 15.58 -9.75
C GLY A 215 20.51 17.11 -9.88
N THR A 216 20.69 17.62 -11.10
CA THR A 216 20.60 19.06 -11.39
C THR A 216 19.17 19.55 -11.13
N LEU A 217 18.96 20.21 -10.00
CA LEU A 217 17.84 21.13 -9.82
C LEU A 217 18.20 22.39 -10.62
N GLU A 218 17.41 22.72 -11.66
CA GLU A 218 17.44 24.08 -12.21
C GLU A 218 17.21 25.06 -11.05
N ASP A 219 18.02 26.12 -11.02
CA ASP A 219 18.27 27.02 -9.90
C ASP A 219 17.09 27.31 -8.94
N GLY A 220 17.39 27.14 -7.63
CA GLY A 220 16.99 28.11 -6.61
C GLY A 220 15.52 28.18 -6.20
N ALA A 221 14.88 27.06 -5.85
CA ALA A 221 13.65 27.08 -5.07
C ALA A 221 13.89 26.51 -3.66
N ILE A 222 14.00 27.40 -2.67
CA ILE A 222 13.78 27.05 -1.26
C ILE A 222 12.33 26.56 -1.17
N LEU A 223 12.14 25.28 -0.86
CA LEU A 223 10.84 24.76 -0.47
C LEU A 223 10.59 25.21 0.98
N ASP A 224 9.32 25.41 1.30
CA ASP A 224 8.79 25.70 2.62
C ASP A 224 7.92 24.48 2.91
N TYR A 225 8.20 23.77 4.00
CA TYR A 225 7.47 22.54 4.33
C TYR A 225 6.04 22.74 4.82
N SER A 226 5.55 23.98 4.78
CA SER A 226 4.14 24.25 4.68
C SER A 226 3.72 24.35 3.20
N HIS A 227 3.03 23.32 2.74
CA HIS A 227 2.20 23.33 1.53
C HIS A 227 2.89 23.02 0.19
N THR A 228 2.38 21.97 -0.45
CA THR A 228 2.41 21.75 -1.90
C THR A 228 2.13 23.06 -2.67
N LYS A 229 3.13 23.54 -3.41
CA LYS A 229 2.95 24.48 -4.52
C LYS A 229 3.64 23.96 -5.77
N MET A 230 2.84 23.49 -6.72
CA MET A 230 3.11 23.73 -8.13
C MET A 230 3.32 25.24 -8.33
N SER A 231 4.50 25.64 -8.79
CA SER A 231 4.67 26.90 -9.50
C SER A 231 5.47 26.65 -10.77
N ASN A 232 4.81 26.07 -11.77
CA ASN A 232 5.14 26.41 -13.15
C ASN A 232 4.39 27.69 -13.47
N LYS A 233 5.12 28.77 -13.80
CA LYS A 233 4.56 29.86 -14.61
C LYS A 233 4.39 29.35 -16.04
N VAL A 234 3.42 28.47 -16.23
CA VAL A 234 2.58 28.49 -17.43
C VAL A 234 1.38 29.30 -16.99
N ALA A 235 0.95 30.29 -17.78
CA ALA A 235 -0.29 30.99 -17.47
C ALA A 235 -1.40 29.94 -17.30
N ALA A 236 -2.17 30.02 -16.20
CA ALA A 236 -3.28 29.11 -15.97
C ALA A 236 -4.16 29.10 -17.22
N LYS A 237 -4.47 27.91 -17.75
CA LYS A 237 -5.24 27.82 -18.99
C LYS A 237 -6.63 28.38 -18.71
N GLU A 238 -7.09 29.32 -19.53
CA GLU A 238 -8.49 29.71 -19.48
C GLU A 238 -9.36 28.49 -19.82
N PRO A 239 -10.43 28.24 -19.07
CA PRO A 239 -11.33 27.12 -19.35
C PRO A 239 -12.00 27.33 -20.71
N GLN A 240 -12.06 26.28 -21.52
CA GLN A 240 -12.71 26.31 -22.84
C GLN A 240 -14.25 26.29 -22.69
N THR A 241 -14.73 25.54 -21.70
CA THR A 241 -16.14 25.43 -21.34
C THR A 241 -16.27 25.35 -19.81
N PHE A 242 -17.47 25.53 -19.27
CA PHE A 242 -17.74 25.36 -17.84
C PHE A 242 -18.68 24.19 -17.60
N HIS A 243 -18.39 23.39 -16.57
CA HIS A 243 -19.24 22.27 -16.20
C HIS A 243 -20.62 22.77 -15.74
N PRO A 244 -21.74 22.20 -16.23
CA PRO A 244 -23.09 22.75 -15.99
C PRO A 244 -23.47 22.83 -14.50
N GLN A 245 -23.08 21.83 -13.71
CA GLN A 245 -23.35 21.79 -12.26
C GLN A 245 -22.41 22.68 -11.44
N PHE A 246 -21.22 23.00 -11.96
CA PHE A 246 -20.18 23.79 -11.30
C PHE A 246 -19.92 25.08 -12.09
N ASN A 247 -20.97 25.88 -12.26
CA ASN A 247 -20.91 27.17 -12.97
C ASN A 247 -21.62 28.31 -12.22
N SER A 248 -21.60 28.28 -10.88
CA SER A 248 -22.18 29.37 -10.09
C SER A 248 -21.41 30.68 -10.30
N ALA A 249 -22.12 31.79 -10.46
CA ALA A 249 -21.54 33.13 -10.50
C ALA A 249 -20.95 33.57 -9.15
N ASP A 250 -21.29 32.85 -8.08
CA ASP A 250 -20.82 33.14 -6.72
C ASP A 250 -19.54 32.44 -6.32
N ALA A 251 -19.03 31.55 -7.17
CA ALA A 251 -17.71 30.96 -6.99
C ALA A 251 -16.61 31.99 -7.24
N ASP A 252 -15.50 31.79 -6.56
CA ASP A 252 -14.28 32.61 -6.63
C ASP A 252 -13.03 31.78 -6.92
N VAL A 253 -13.19 30.45 -7.09
CA VAL A 253 -12.18 29.54 -7.63
C VAL A 253 -12.72 28.86 -8.88
N VAL A 254 -11.86 28.71 -9.89
CA VAL A 254 -12.09 27.87 -11.08
C VAL A 254 -11.01 26.79 -11.09
N LEU A 255 -11.42 25.53 -10.95
CA LEU A 255 -10.55 24.39 -11.20
C LEU A 255 -10.64 24.02 -12.69
N VAL A 256 -9.52 23.86 -13.38
CA VAL A 256 -9.49 23.52 -14.81
C VAL A 256 -8.96 22.11 -14.99
N SER A 257 -9.78 21.20 -15.50
CA SER A 257 -9.41 19.81 -15.73
C SER A 257 -8.41 19.65 -16.89
N VAL A 258 -7.88 18.44 -17.06
CA VAL A 258 -7.03 18.09 -18.22
C VAL A 258 -7.79 18.18 -19.56
N GLU A 259 -9.11 18.10 -19.52
CA GLU A 259 -10.00 18.24 -20.68
C GLU A 259 -10.34 19.71 -20.99
N GLY A 260 -9.84 20.65 -20.16
CA GLY A 260 -10.04 22.09 -20.35
C GLY A 260 -11.39 22.60 -19.85
N THR A 261 -12.14 21.80 -19.10
CA THR A 261 -13.41 22.17 -18.50
C THR A 261 -13.17 22.90 -17.17
N GLY A 262 -13.82 24.04 -17.01
CA GLY A 262 -13.79 24.85 -15.80
C GLY A 262 -14.86 24.44 -14.79
N PHE A 263 -14.46 24.28 -13.53
CA PHE A 263 -15.32 23.98 -12.39
C PHE A 263 -15.28 25.16 -11.41
N ARG A 264 -16.36 25.94 -11.39
CA ARG A 264 -16.55 27.06 -10.47
C ARG A 264 -16.97 26.56 -9.10
N VAL A 265 -16.11 26.73 -8.10
CA VAL A 265 -16.34 26.28 -6.72
C VAL A 265 -16.01 27.41 -5.74
N PRO A 266 -16.81 27.61 -4.67
CA PRO A 266 -16.44 28.56 -3.61
C PRO A 266 -15.17 28.12 -2.88
N HIS A 267 -14.21 29.04 -2.71
CA HIS A 267 -12.97 28.82 -1.98
C HIS A 267 -13.24 28.40 -0.53
N PHE A 268 -14.31 28.93 0.07
CA PHE A 268 -14.72 28.60 1.44
C PHE A 268 -15.00 27.11 1.59
N THR A 269 -15.72 26.51 0.63
CA THR A 269 -15.99 25.07 0.60
C THR A 269 -14.68 24.31 0.50
N LEU A 270 -13.89 24.55 -0.55
CA LEU A 270 -12.62 23.85 -0.80
C LEU A 270 -11.66 23.95 0.41
N ARG A 271 -11.50 25.13 1.00
CA ARG A 271 -10.63 25.38 2.16
C ARG A 271 -11.07 24.62 3.41
N ASN A 272 -12.37 24.47 3.63
CA ASN A 272 -12.87 23.84 4.84
C ASN A 272 -12.94 22.32 4.71
N THR A 273 -13.25 21.81 3.52
CA THR A 273 -13.44 20.37 3.29
C THR A 273 -12.18 19.64 2.84
N CYS A 274 -11.20 20.33 2.26
CA CYS A 274 -10.01 19.71 1.67
C CYS A 274 -8.74 20.30 2.27
N GLY A 275 -7.88 19.45 2.84
CA GLY A 275 -6.60 19.87 3.40
C GLY A 275 -5.67 20.50 2.38
N TYR A 276 -5.63 19.97 1.15
CA TYR A 276 -4.84 20.53 0.05
C TYR A 276 -5.25 21.96 -0.28
N PHE A 277 -6.56 22.23 -0.41
CA PHE A 277 -7.03 23.58 -0.74
C PHE A 277 -6.98 24.54 0.44
N ARG A 278 -7.11 24.05 1.68
CA ARG A 278 -6.88 24.88 2.88
C ARG A 278 -5.53 25.57 2.83
N ASN A 279 -4.54 24.78 2.44
CA ASN A 279 -3.15 25.12 2.30
C ASN A 279 -2.92 25.98 1.05
N LEU A 280 -3.44 25.54 -0.11
CA LEU A 280 -3.27 26.24 -1.37
C LEU A 280 -3.89 27.65 -1.37
N LEU A 281 -5.00 27.85 -0.66
CA LEU A 281 -5.78 29.09 -0.69
C LEU A 281 -5.49 30.00 0.52
N SER A 282 -4.74 29.52 1.53
CA SER A 282 -4.34 30.30 2.71
C SER A 282 -3.58 31.57 2.32
N GLY A 283 -4.03 32.73 2.83
CA GLY A 283 -3.39 34.03 2.59
C GLY A 283 -3.41 34.52 1.13
N LYS A 284 -4.09 33.82 0.21
CA LYS A 284 -4.15 34.15 -1.22
C LYS A 284 -5.48 34.76 -1.66
N PHE A 285 -6.37 35.02 -0.72
CA PHE A 285 -7.62 35.74 -0.94
C PHE A 285 -7.54 37.08 -0.22
N PRO A 286 -8.03 38.17 -0.84
CA PRO A 286 -8.07 39.46 -0.18
C PRO A 286 -8.93 39.37 1.08
N SER A 287 -8.51 40.04 2.16
CA SER A 287 -9.42 40.42 3.24
C SER A 287 -10.60 41.12 2.58
N THR A 288 -11.81 40.61 2.75
CA THR A 288 -13.06 41.11 2.17
C THR A 288 -13.06 42.63 1.93
N PRO A 289 -13.49 43.12 0.76
CA PRO A 289 -14.37 42.44 -0.21
C PRO A 289 -13.64 41.71 -1.37
N LEU A 290 -14.27 40.66 -1.89
CA LEU A 290 -13.84 39.90 -3.08
C LEU A 290 -14.09 40.65 -4.40
N ILE A 291 -14.60 41.87 -4.34
CA ILE A 291 -14.83 42.75 -5.50
C ILE A 291 -13.63 43.68 -5.57
N GLN A 292 -12.91 43.62 -6.68
CA GLN A 292 -11.76 44.48 -6.95
C GLN A 292 -12.21 45.93 -7.20
N PRO A 293 -11.31 46.93 -7.03
CA PRO A 293 -11.65 48.34 -7.21
C PRO A 293 -12.19 48.72 -8.60
N ASP A 294 -11.94 47.89 -9.62
CA ASP A 294 -12.44 48.02 -10.98
C ASP A 294 -13.85 47.42 -11.19
N GLY A 295 -14.47 46.89 -10.13
CA GLY A 295 -15.77 46.23 -10.15
C GLY A 295 -15.72 44.75 -10.55
N GLN A 296 -14.54 44.19 -10.89
CA GLN A 296 -14.41 42.77 -11.22
C GLN A 296 -14.31 41.90 -9.97
N ARG A 297 -14.99 40.75 -9.98
CA ARG A 297 -14.88 39.78 -8.89
C ARG A 297 -13.51 39.10 -8.95
N PHE A 298 -12.84 38.98 -7.81
CA PHE A 298 -11.61 38.22 -7.69
C PHE A 298 -11.89 36.75 -8.04
N MET A 299 -11.16 36.24 -9.02
CA MET A 299 -11.26 34.86 -9.50
C MET A 299 -9.89 34.23 -9.48
N ARG A 300 -9.78 33.06 -8.84
CA ARG A 300 -8.55 32.27 -8.84
C ARG A 300 -8.69 31.04 -9.71
N ILE A 301 -7.91 30.95 -10.78
CA ILE A 301 -7.84 29.78 -11.65
C ILE A 301 -6.76 28.83 -11.12
N VAL A 302 -7.06 27.54 -11.06
CA VAL A 302 -6.16 26.46 -10.62
C VAL A 302 -6.29 25.30 -11.61
N ASP A 303 -5.20 24.96 -12.28
CA ASP A 303 -5.16 23.76 -13.14
C ASP A 303 -5.07 22.50 -12.27
N VAL A 304 -5.81 21.47 -12.64
CA VAL A 304 -5.85 20.16 -11.98
C VAL A 304 -5.62 19.05 -13.02
N GLU A 305 -5.12 17.90 -12.57
CA GLU A 305 -4.66 16.80 -13.45
C GLU A 305 -5.76 15.75 -13.69
N GLU A 306 -6.93 15.97 -13.12
CA GLU A 306 -8.02 15.02 -13.11
C GLU A 306 -8.99 15.24 -14.28
N LYS A 307 -9.57 14.14 -14.77
CA LYS A 307 -10.63 14.14 -15.79
C LYS A 307 -11.92 14.69 -15.21
N ASP A 308 -12.78 15.22 -16.07
CA ASP A 308 -14.05 15.85 -15.71
C ASP A 308 -14.93 14.97 -14.85
N ARG A 309 -15.06 13.69 -15.22
CA ARG A 309 -15.88 12.70 -14.53
C ARG A 309 -15.50 12.53 -13.05
N VAL A 310 -14.22 12.26 -12.77
CA VAL A 310 -13.71 12.01 -11.40
C VAL A 310 -13.81 13.31 -10.59
N LEU A 311 -13.42 14.42 -11.21
CA LEU A 311 -13.46 15.74 -10.61
C LEU A 311 -14.89 16.16 -10.22
N ALA A 312 -15.86 15.98 -11.12
CA ALA A 312 -17.27 16.26 -10.86
C ALA A 312 -17.83 15.41 -9.71
N LYS A 313 -17.48 14.12 -9.66
CA LYS A 313 -17.92 13.20 -8.59
C LYS A 313 -17.41 13.64 -7.23
N VAL A 314 -16.10 13.89 -7.12
CA VAL A 314 -15.46 14.29 -5.85
C VAL A 314 -15.89 15.69 -5.42
N LEU A 315 -16.01 16.63 -6.35
CA LEU A 315 -16.53 17.97 -6.04
C LEU A 315 -18.00 17.93 -5.61
N SER A 316 -18.82 17.04 -6.16
CA SER A 316 -20.21 16.88 -5.75
C SER A 316 -20.29 16.43 -4.30
N MET A 317 -19.47 15.43 -3.91
CA MET A 317 -19.33 14.99 -2.52
C MET A 317 -18.84 16.11 -1.60
N ILE A 318 -17.85 16.90 -2.03
CA ILE A 318 -17.33 18.05 -1.27
C ILE A 318 -18.38 19.13 -1.06
N CYS A 319 -19.19 19.41 -2.09
CA CYS A 319 -20.17 20.48 -2.07
C CYS A 319 -21.53 20.04 -1.50
N GLY A 320 -21.68 18.78 -1.07
CA GLY A 320 -22.96 18.24 -0.61
C GLY A 320 -24.02 18.17 -1.71
N LEU A 321 -23.60 17.99 -2.96
CA LEU A 321 -24.48 17.86 -4.12
C LEU A 321 -24.78 16.38 -4.39
N PRO A 322 -25.91 16.07 -5.07
CA PRO A 322 -26.20 14.72 -5.52
C PRO A 322 -25.07 14.15 -6.39
N THR A 323 -24.76 12.87 -6.20
CA THR A 323 -23.79 12.11 -6.99
C THR A 323 -24.51 11.05 -7.81
N ASP A 324 -24.12 10.89 -9.06
CA ASP A 324 -24.60 9.76 -9.87
C ASP A 324 -24.09 8.43 -9.33
N ASN A 325 -24.75 7.35 -9.72
CA ASN A 325 -24.34 5.99 -9.37
C ASN A 325 -22.91 5.69 -9.83
N TRP A 326 -22.24 4.78 -9.15
CA TRP A 326 -20.95 4.25 -9.56
C TRP A 326 -21.12 3.26 -10.71
N GLU A 327 -20.30 3.38 -11.74
CA GLU A 327 -20.36 2.51 -12.91
C GLU A 327 -19.36 1.36 -12.82
N SER A 328 -18.23 1.56 -12.14
CA SER A 328 -17.19 0.54 -11.97
C SER A 328 -16.38 0.79 -10.71
N ILE A 329 -15.66 -0.26 -10.27
CA ILE A 329 -14.72 -0.13 -9.16
C ILE A 329 -13.48 0.70 -9.54
N ASP A 330 -13.13 0.80 -10.83
CA ASP A 330 -12.09 1.72 -11.33
C ASP A 330 -12.43 3.18 -11.06
N GLU A 331 -13.70 3.57 -11.28
CA GLU A 331 -14.19 4.91 -10.97
C GLU A 331 -14.04 5.25 -9.48
N VAL A 332 -14.35 4.26 -8.63
CA VAL A 332 -14.21 4.39 -7.18
C VAL A 332 -12.74 4.57 -6.81
N ASP A 333 -11.84 3.79 -7.41
CA ASP A 333 -10.41 3.85 -7.12
C ASP A 333 -9.78 5.19 -7.55
N GLU A 334 -10.17 5.70 -8.72
CA GLU A 334 -9.79 7.04 -9.19
C GLU A 334 -10.31 8.14 -8.23
N ALA A 335 -11.56 8.03 -7.77
CA ALA A 335 -12.16 8.99 -6.83
C ALA A 335 -11.50 8.94 -5.44
N ILE A 336 -11.15 7.74 -4.94
CA ILE A 336 -10.40 7.55 -3.70
C ILE A 336 -9.02 8.20 -3.83
N SER A 337 -8.32 7.94 -4.93
CA SER A 337 -6.99 8.50 -5.19
C SER A 337 -7.02 10.02 -5.18
N LEU A 338 -8.03 10.63 -5.82
CA LEU A 338 -8.23 12.08 -5.80
C LEU A 338 -8.55 12.59 -4.39
N ALA A 339 -9.44 11.92 -3.66
CA ALA A 339 -9.80 12.32 -2.30
C ALA A 339 -8.62 12.24 -1.33
N GLN A 340 -7.74 11.24 -1.46
CA GLN A 340 -6.48 11.15 -0.72
C GLN A 340 -5.52 12.27 -1.12
N LYS A 341 -5.31 12.50 -2.43
CA LYS A 341 -4.47 13.59 -2.98
C LYS A 341 -4.89 14.95 -2.43
N TRP A 342 -6.19 15.19 -2.32
CA TRP A 342 -6.74 16.46 -1.82
C TRP A 342 -6.87 16.53 -0.30
N ASN A 343 -6.58 15.43 0.41
CA ASN A 343 -6.85 15.27 1.83
C ASN A 343 -8.31 15.68 2.16
N ALA A 344 -9.25 15.03 1.47
CA ALA A 344 -10.69 15.28 1.54
C ALA A 344 -11.38 14.12 2.29
N PRO A 345 -11.49 14.18 3.63
CA PRO A 345 -12.04 13.07 4.42
C PRO A 345 -13.54 12.85 4.18
N GLY A 346 -14.30 13.89 3.83
CA GLY A 346 -15.74 13.78 3.53
C GLY A 346 -16.03 12.81 2.38
N PRO A 347 -15.47 13.04 1.17
CA PRO A 347 -15.56 12.09 0.06
C PRO A 347 -15.14 10.66 0.41
N LEU A 348 -14.03 10.47 1.14
CA LEU A 348 -13.60 9.13 1.57
C LEU A 348 -14.65 8.44 2.45
N SER A 349 -15.28 9.18 3.37
CA SER A 349 -16.35 8.65 4.22
C SER A 349 -17.59 8.26 3.41
N LEU A 350 -17.97 9.06 2.41
CA LEU A 350 -19.13 8.77 1.55
C LEU A 350 -18.86 7.56 0.64
N ILE A 351 -17.66 7.47 0.07
CA ILE A 351 -17.24 6.31 -0.73
C ILE A 351 -17.27 5.05 0.13
N ARG A 352 -16.70 5.08 1.33
CA ARG A 352 -16.70 3.94 2.26
C ARG A 352 -18.12 3.44 2.54
N ALA A 353 -19.07 4.35 2.77
CA ALA A 353 -20.47 3.99 3.01
C ALA A 353 -21.15 3.32 1.80
N ALA A 354 -20.68 3.57 0.57
CA ALA A 354 -21.25 3.02 -0.66
C ALA A 354 -20.51 1.77 -1.18
N ILE A 355 -19.25 1.55 -0.78
CA ILE A 355 -18.36 0.58 -1.42
C ILE A 355 -18.75 -0.89 -1.18
N THR A 356 -19.71 -1.14 -0.28
CA THR A 356 -20.28 -2.47 -0.01
C THR A 356 -21.57 -2.75 -0.78
N ALA A 357 -21.96 -1.88 -1.73
CA ALA A 357 -23.10 -2.13 -2.60
C ALA A 357 -22.89 -3.39 -3.48
N PRO A 358 -23.98 -4.07 -3.90
CA PRO A 358 -23.89 -5.33 -4.66
C PRO A 358 -23.00 -5.29 -5.91
N VAL A 359 -22.95 -4.15 -6.61
CA VAL A 359 -22.10 -3.97 -7.79
C VAL A 359 -20.62 -4.17 -7.49
N PHE A 360 -20.16 -3.78 -6.30
CA PHE A 360 -18.76 -3.94 -5.88
C PHE A 360 -18.49 -5.31 -5.25
N LEU A 361 -19.48 -5.87 -4.56
CA LEU A 361 -19.39 -7.22 -4.00
C LEU A 361 -19.31 -8.30 -5.09
N ALA A 362 -19.71 -7.99 -6.32
CA ALA A 362 -19.47 -8.82 -7.50
C ALA A 362 -17.98 -8.88 -7.91
N GLU A 363 -17.14 -7.94 -7.44
CA GLU A 363 -15.68 -7.92 -7.67
C GLU A 363 -14.89 -8.00 -6.35
N PRO A 364 -15.06 -9.07 -5.55
CA PRO A 364 -14.63 -9.09 -4.15
C PRO A 364 -13.12 -9.03 -3.96
N LEU A 365 -12.31 -9.54 -4.91
CA LEU A 365 -10.85 -9.47 -4.84
C LEU A 365 -10.33 -8.03 -4.96
N ARG A 366 -10.90 -7.25 -5.88
CA ARG A 366 -10.54 -5.85 -6.09
C ARG A 366 -11.02 -5.00 -4.91
N LEU A 367 -12.23 -5.27 -4.43
CA LEU A 367 -12.77 -4.62 -3.23
C LEU A 367 -11.88 -4.89 -2.02
N TYR A 368 -11.46 -6.14 -1.80
CA TYR A 368 -10.55 -6.53 -0.73
C TYR A 368 -9.19 -5.83 -0.84
N ALA A 369 -8.65 -5.67 -2.06
CA ALA A 369 -7.41 -4.90 -2.28
C ALA A 369 -7.57 -3.44 -1.83
N ILE A 370 -8.65 -2.77 -2.26
CA ILE A 370 -8.93 -1.36 -1.93
C ILE A 370 -9.11 -1.17 -0.42
N THR A 371 -9.99 -1.96 0.20
CA THR A 371 -10.36 -1.77 1.61
C THR A 371 -9.18 -2.08 2.55
N THR A 372 -8.36 -3.09 2.24
CA THR A 372 -7.17 -3.41 3.04
C THR A 372 -6.05 -2.38 2.88
N ARG A 373 -5.89 -1.79 1.69
CA ARG A 373 -4.96 -0.67 1.46
C ARG A 373 -5.37 0.58 2.25
N LEU A 374 -6.66 0.80 2.43
CA LEU A 374 -7.22 1.95 3.15
C LEU A 374 -7.42 1.72 4.66
N GLY A 375 -7.19 0.50 5.16
CA GLY A 375 -7.44 0.14 6.56
C GLY A 375 -8.94 0.08 6.92
N TRP A 376 -9.81 -0.16 5.94
CA TRP A 376 -11.25 -0.33 6.12
C TRP A 376 -11.56 -1.79 6.44
N GLU A 377 -11.28 -2.19 7.69
CA GLU A 377 -11.28 -3.60 8.09
C GLU A 377 -12.66 -4.27 7.96
N GLU A 378 -13.76 -3.59 8.31
CA GLU A 378 -15.12 -4.16 8.21
C GLU A 378 -15.50 -4.47 6.75
N GLU A 379 -15.22 -3.54 5.84
CA GLU A 379 -15.46 -3.70 4.41
C GLU A 379 -14.52 -4.74 3.80
N GLY A 380 -13.28 -4.83 4.30
CA GLY A 380 -12.33 -5.89 3.96
C GLY A 380 -12.79 -7.27 4.40
N GLN A 381 -13.35 -7.41 5.60
CA GLN A 381 -13.92 -8.67 6.07
C GLN A 381 -15.08 -9.10 5.17
N LEU A 382 -16.00 -8.19 4.85
CA LEU A 382 -17.10 -8.47 3.93
C LEU A 382 -16.58 -8.92 2.55
N ALA A 383 -15.63 -8.19 1.97
CA ALA A 383 -15.03 -8.54 0.68
C ALA A 383 -14.35 -9.93 0.73
N SER A 384 -13.68 -10.25 1.83
CA SER A 384 -13.05 -11.57 2.03
C SER A 384 -14.09 -12.69 2.10
N THR A 385 -15.27 -12.46 2.69
CA THR A 385 -16.38 -13.43 2.65
C THR A 385 -16.86 -13.68 1.23
N TYR A 386 -17.06 -12.63 0.44
CA TYR A 386 -17.53 -12.79 -0.94
C TYR A 386 -16.48 -13.44 -1.85
N SER A 387 -15.20 -13.31 -1.51
CA SER A 387 -14.13 -14.02 -2.23
C SER A 387 -14.28 -15.54 -2.20
N LEU A 388 -14.97 -16.10 -1.20
CA LEU A 388 -15.22 -17.54 -1.06
C LEU A 388 -16.07 -18.11 -2.20
N THR A 389 -16.71 -17.26 -3.00
CA THR A 389 -17.43 -17.65 -4.22
C THR A 389 -16.50 -17.94 -5.40
N LEU A 390 -15.22 -17.61 -5.29
CA LEU A 390 -14.27 -17.64 -6.40
C LEU A 390 -13.22 -18.73 -6.23
N ASP A 391 -12.79 -19.29 -7.36
CA ASP A 391 -11.57 -20.09 -7.45
C ASP A 391 -10.37 -19.14 -7.57
N LEU A 392 -9.54 -19.08 -6.52
CA LEU A 392 -8.35 -18.22 -6.51
C LEU A 392 -7.27 -18.68 -7.51
N TYR A 393 -7.33 -19.92 -7.99
CA TYR A 393 -6.38 -20.47 -8.94
C TYR A 393 -6.81 -20.31 -10.40
N ASP A 394 -8.01 -19.78 -10.65
CA ASP A 394 -8.42 -19.39 -11.99
C ASP A 394 -7.54 -18.23 -12.50
N GLU A 395 -6.89 -18.41 -13.65
CA GLU A 395 -6.00 -17.42 -14.26
C GLU A 395 -6.70 -16.07 -14.50
N SER A 396 -8.03 -16.05 -14.67
CA SER A 396 -8.80 -14.80 -14.81
C SER A 396 -8.77 -13.93 -13.55
N ASN A 397 -8.48 -14.50 -12.39
CA ASN A 397 -8.38 -13.79 -11.12
C ASN A 397 -6.97 -13.24 -10.85
N ARG A 398 -5.94 -13.73 -11.56
CA ARG A 398 -4.54 -13.36 -11.34
C ARG A 398 -4.29 -11.84 -11.34
N PRO A 399 -4.77 -11.04 -12.33
CA PRO A 399 -4.53 -9.60 -12.31
C PRO A 399 -5.12 -8.90 -11.08
N LYS A 400 -6.24 -9.42 -10.55
CA LYS A 400 -6.89 -8.89 -9.35
C LYS A 400 -6.08 -9.24 -8.10
N LEU A 401 -5.55 -10.46 -8.03
CA LEU A 401 -4.72 -10.91 -6.91
C LEU A 401 -3.38 -10.16 -6.83
N GLU A 402 -2.80 -9.80 -7.96
CA GLU A 402 -1.55 -9.03 -8.04
C GLU A 402 -1.68 -7.62 -7.44
N THR A 403 -2.90 -7.09 -7.32
CA THR A 403 -3.15 -5.79 -6.66
C THR A 403 -3.17 -5.87 -5.12
N ILE A 404 -3.22 -7.08 -4.56
CA ILE A 404 -3.30 -7.30 -3.11
C ILE A 404 -1.88 -7.43 -2.54
N SER A 405 -1.58 -6.72 -1.45
CA SER A 405 -0.30 -6.88 -0.76
C SER A 405 -0.06 -8.33 -0.32
N ALA A 406 1.20 -8.80 -0.39
CA ALA A 406 1.54 -10.20 -0.10
C ALA A 406 1.00 -10.71 1.24
N ASN A 407 1.02 -9.88 2.29
CA ASN A 407 0.49 -10.23 3.61
C ASN A 407 -1.03 -10.46 3.58
N ARG A 408 -1.79 -9.56 2.92
CA ARG A 408 -3.24 -9.67 2.81
C ARG A 408 -3.66 -10.78 1.85
N LEU A 409 -2.88 -11.02 0.79
CA LEU A 409 -3.05 -12.13 -0.13
C LEU A 409 -2.85 -13.47 0.60
N MET A 410 -1.83 -13.56 1.46
CA MET A 410 -1.61 -14.78 2.25
C MET A 410 -2.72 -15.06 3.26
N ALA A 411 -3.29 -14.03 3.86
CA ALA A 411 -4.47 -14.17 4.70
C ALA A 411 -5.67 -14.72 3.92
N LEU A 412 -5.87 -14.26 2.67
CA LEU A 412 -6.92 -14.73 1.77
C LEU A 412 -6.77 -16.21 1.40
N PHE A 413 -5.57 -16.62 0.97
CA PHE A 413 -5.28 -18.04 0.69
C PHE A 413 -5.44 -18.92 1.94
N ARG A 414 -5.07 -18.41 3.12
CA ARG A 414 -5.29 -19.12 4.39
C ARG A 414 -6.77 -19.31 4.68
N LEU A 415 -7.61 -18.28 4.50
CA LEU A 415 -9.06 -18.40 4.70
C LEU A 415 -9.63 -19.52 3.81
N HIS A 416 -9.35 -19.46 2.50
CA HIS A 416 -9.83 -20.45 1.51
C HIS A 416 -9.38 -21.87 1.85
N ARG A 417 -8.07 -22.05 2.07
CA ARG A 417 -7.48 -23.34 2.42
C ARG A 417 -8.02 -23.88 3.75
N ASN A 418 -8.15 -23.03 4.76
CA ASN A 418 -8.60 -23.44 6.09
C ASN A 418 -10.06 -23.92 6.05
N ARG A 419 -10.93 -23.25 5.28
CA ARG A 419 -12.31 -23.73 5.07
C ARG A 419 -12.34 -25.12 4.44
N ARG A 420 -11.59 -25.34 3.36
CA ARG A 420 -11.49 -26.65 2.69
C ARG A 420 -10.96 -27.75 3.63
N ASP A 421 -9.85 -27.48 4.31
CA ASP A 421 -9.17 -28.46 5.16
C ASP A 421 -9.99 -28.79 6.42
N GLN A 422 -10.63 -27.80 7.05
CA GLN A 422 -11.54 -28.03 8.18
C GLN A 422 -12.82 -28.75 7.76
N PHE A 423 -13.40 -28.38 6.62
CA PHE A 423 -14.57 -29.08 6.08
C PHE A 423 -14.27 -30.56 5.88
N LYS A 424 -13.12 -30.87 5.28
CA LYS A 424 -12.63 -32.25 5.10
C LYS A 424 -12.55 -32.99 6.44
N ALA A 425 -11.95 -32.38 7.46
CA ALA A 425 -11.83 -32.98 8.78
C ALA A 425 -13.20 -33.28 9.41
N LEU A 426 -14.17 -32.39 9.23
CA LEU A 426 -15.54 -32.56 9.73
C LEU A 426 -16.28 -33.71 9.02
N ILE A 427 -16.20 -33.81 7.69
CA ILE A 427 -16.84 -34.90 6.93
C ILE A 427 -16.15 -36.26 7.10
N ASP A 428 -14.90 -36.28 7.57
CA ASP A 428 -14.18 -37.49 7.96
C ASP A 428 -14.52 -37.97 9.39
N SER A 429 -15.29 -37.20 10.16
CA SER A 429 -15.70 -37.57 11.52
C SER A 429 -16.60 -38.82 11.53
N GLU A 430 -16.16 -39.87 12.24
CA GLU A 430 -17.03 -41.04 12.50
C GLU A 430 -18.23 -40.69 13.39
N GLY A 431 -18.09 -39.70 14.28
CA GLY A 431 -19.19 -39.27 15.16
C GLY A 431 -20.35 -38.62 14.40
N LEU A 432 -20.05 -37.93 13.29
CA LEU A 432 -21.06 -37.29 12.43
C LEU A 432 -21.53 -38.23 11.32
N PHE A 433 -20.62 -39.01 10.72
CA PHE A 433 -20.90 -39.83 9.54
C PHE A 433 -20.45 -41.29 9.75
N ALA A 434 -20.96 -41.94 10.78
CA ALA A 434 -20.61 -43.32 11.13
C ALA A 434 -20.78 -44.30 9.95
N ALA A 435 -21.88 -44.20 9.19
CA ALA A 435 -22.16 -45.04 8.03
C ALA A 435 -21.13 -44.89 6.90
N GLY A 436 -20.51 -43.72 6.80
CA GLY A 436 -19.55 -43.38 5.76
C GLY A 436 -18.10 -43.61 6.17
N ASN A 437 -17.78 -43.43 7.46
CA ASN A 437 -16.39 -43.38 7.93
C ASN A 437 -15.99 -44.59 8.78
N SER A 438 -16.93 -45.28 9.43
CA SER A 438 -16.59 -46.43 10.26
C SER A 438 -16.27 -47.65 9.39
N GLY A 439 -15.09 -48.24 9.59
CA GLY A 439 -14.64 -49.44 8.88
C GLY A 439 -15.46 -50.71 9.18
N ARG A 440 -16.34 -50.68 10.19
CA ARG A 440 -17.18 -51.82 10.62
C ARG A 440 -18.65 -51.43 10.76
N TYR A 441 -19.12 -50.43 10.02
CA TYR A 441 -20.51 -50.03 10.10
C TYR A 441 -21.45 -51.17 9.68
N LEU A 442 -22.38 -51.52 10.55
CA LEU A 442 -23.35 -52.59 10.32
C LEU A 442 -24.68 -51.99 9.87
N CYS A 443 -25.31 -52.63 8.87
CA CYS A 443 -26.61 -52.25 8.38
C CYS A 443 -27.63 -52.31 9.52
N PRO A 444 -28.35 -51.21 9.83
CA PRO A 444 -29.32 -51.19 10.92
C PRO A 444 -30.52 -52.12 10.71
N GLY A 445 -30.70 -52.67 9.50
CA GLY A 445 -31.78 -53.62 9.19
C GLY A 445 -31.38 -55.06 9.40
N CYS A 446 -30.23 -55.48 8.86
CA CYS A 446 -29.87 -56.90 8.76
C CYS A 446 -28.54 -57.28 9.40
N GLY A 447 -27.81 -56.31 9.98
CA GLY A 447 -26.51 -56.51 10.64
C GLY A 447 -25.34 -56.76 9.71
N GLU A 448 -25.53 -56.70 8.38
CA GLU A 448 -24.45 -56.91 7.39
C GLU A 448 -23.48 -55.72 7.38
N GLN A 449 -22.19 -55.97 7.15
CA GLN A 449 -21.23 -54.89 6.98
C GLN A 449 -21.52 -54.10 5.68
N VAL A 450 -21.66 -52.78 5.81
CA VAL A 450 -21.99 -51.91 4.68
C VAL A 450 -20.73 -51.40 3.99
N SER A 451 -20.71 -51.42 2.66
CA SER A 451 -19.64 -50.78 1.87
C SER A 451 -19.80 -49.26 1.85
N ASN A 452 -18.71 -48.53 2.14
CA ASN A 452 -18.69 -47.07 2.22
C ASN A 452 -18.06 -46.35 1.02
N HIS A 453 -17.81 -47.06 -0.09
CA HIS A 453 -17.09 -46.50 -1.23
C HIS A 453 -17.80 -45.28 -1.84
N THR A 454 -19.13 -45.31 -1.99
CA THR A 454 -19.89 -44.18 -2.56
C THR A 454 -19.82 -42.92 -1.69
N TRP A 455 -19.74 -43.07 -0.36
CA TRP A 455 -19.45 -41.94 0.52
C TRP A 455 -18.03 -41.40 0.34
N ARG A 456 -17.03 -42.28 0.16
CA ARG A 456 -15.65 -41.85 -0.10
C ARG A 456 -15.54 -41.05 -1.40
N GLU A 457 -16.22 -41.47 -2.45
CA GLU A 457 -16.30 -40.76 -3.73
C GLU A 457 -16.98 -39.39 -3.56
N LEU A 458 -18.14 -39.36 -2.88
CA LEU A 458 -18.82 -38.10 -2.60
C LEU A 458 -17.98 -37.13 -1.78
N LYS A 459 -17.26 -37.61 -0.74
CA LYS A 459 -16.32 -36.78 0.03
C LYS A 459 -15.22 -36.20 -0.84
N ALA A 460 -14.64 -36.99 -1.74
CA ALA A 460 -13.62 -36.50 -2.65
C ALA A 460 -14.18 -35.40 -3.59
N ARG A 461 -15.38 -35.60 -4.13
CA ARG A 461 -16.07 -34.60 -4.97
C ARG A 461 -16.37 -33.31 -4.20
N MET A 462 -16.86 -33.40 -2.96
CA MET A 462 -17.11 -32.24 -2.10
C MET A 462 -15.82 -31.52 -1.71
N PHE A 463 -14.72 -32.24 -1.47
CA PHE A 463 -13.42 -31.64 -1.19
C PHE A 463 -12.91 -30.81 -2.38
N MET A 464 -13.02 -31.35 -3.60
CA MET A 464 -12.67 -30.61 -4.83
C MET A 464 -13.57 -29.40 -5.04
N GLU A 465 -14.86 -29.51 -4.71
CA GLU A 465 -15.78 -28.36 -4.76
C GLU A 465 -15.36 -27.26 -3.78
N MET A 466 -15.04 -27.63 -2.54
CA MET A 466 -14.58 -26.69 -1.51
C MET A 466 -13.22 -26.08 -1.80
N ASP A 467 -12.42 -26.66 -2.70
CA ASP A 467 -11.17 -26.08 -3.18
C ASP A 467 -11.44 -24.95 -4.20
N ARG A 468 -12.46 -25.13 -5.06
CA ARG A 468 -12.85 -24.17 -6.10
C ARG A 468 -13.80 -23.08 -5.61
N ARG A 469 -14.74 -23.43 -4.74
CA ARG A 469 -15.77 -22.54 -4.22
C ARG A 469 -15.95 -22.77 -2.71
N PRO A 470 -15.00 -22.28 -1.89
CA PRO A 470 -15.00 -22.59 -0.46
C PRO A 470 -16.18 -22.02 0.32
N LEU A 471 -17.02 -21.16 -0.29
CA LEU A 471 -18.30 -20.74 0.30
C LEU A 471 -19.16 -21.97 0.62
N GLY A 472 -19.12 -22.98 -0.25
CA GLY A 472 -19.86 -24.24 -0.09
C GLY A 472 -21.36 -24.11 -0.36
N ASP A 473 -21.79 -23.04 -1.02
CA ASP A 473 -23.18 -22.78 -1.42
C ASP A 473 -23.66 -23.68 -2.58
N THR A 474 -22.74 -24.32 -3.30
CA THR A 474 -23.04 -25.37 -4.28
C THR A 474 -23.23 -26.74 -3.61
N LEU A 475 -22.72 -26.93 -2.38
CA LEU A 475 -22.99 -28.11 -1.57
C LEU A 475 -24.42 -28.08 -1.04
N CYS A 476 -25.09 -29.23 -1.06
CA CYS A 476 -26.51 -29.36 -0.68
C CYS A 476 -27.49 -28.53 -1.54
N GLY A 477 -27.01 -27.90 -2.62
CA GLY A 477 -27.82 -27.21 -3.62
C GLY A 477 -28.27 -28.13 -4.75
N LEU A 478 -28.97 -27.56 -5.74
CA LEU A 478 -29.46 -28.29 -6.91
C LEU A 478 -28.31 -28.92 -7.72
N GLU A 479 -27.17 -28.23 -7.82
CA GLU A 479 -26.00 -28.72 -8.54
C GLU A 479 -25.49 -30.06 -7.99
N MET A 480 -25.49 -30.21 -6.66
CA MET A 480 -25.06 -31.46 -6.01
C MET A 480 -25.98 -32.63 -6.35
N GLU A 481 -27.27 -32.40 -6.65
CA GLU A 481 -28.20 -33.47 -7.00
C GLU A 481 -27.86 -34.14 -8.33
N GLU A 482 -27.18 -33.41 -9.22
CA GLU A 482 -26.78 -33.89 -10.54
C GLU A 482 -25.40 -34.59 -10.52
N TRP A 483 -24.68 -34.57 -9.41
CA TRP A 483 -23.36 -35.20 -9.33
C TRP A 483 -23.47 -36.73 -9.33
N PRO A 484 -22.73 -37.44 -10.21
CA PRO A 484 -22.72 -38.89 -10.23
C PRO A 484 -22.39 -39.52 -8.87
N GLU A 485 -21.45 -38.94 -8.12
CA GLU A 485 -21.05 -39.40 -6.80
C GLU A 485 -22.16 -39.22 -5.76
N ALA A 486 -22.96 -38.15 -5.89
CA ALA A 486 -24.09 -37.90 -5.00
C ALA A 486 -25.23 -38.88 -5.29
N ILE A 487 -25.58 -39.07 -6.57
CA ILE A 487 -26.58 -40.05 -7.01
C ILE A 487 -26.19 -41.45 -6.52
N ALA A 488 -24.95 -41.87 -6.77
CA ALA A 488 -24.44 -43.16 -6.32
C ALA A 488 -24.50 -43.31 -4.77
N CYS A 489 -24.19 -42.25 -4.03
CA CYS A 489 -24.31 -42.26 -2.58
C CYS A 489 -25.76 -42.40 -2.12
N TRP A 490 -26.70 -41.64 -2.69
CA TRP A 490 -28.12 -41.66 -2.30
C TRP A 490 -28.84 -42.95 -2.70
N GLU A 491 -28.39 -43.61 -3.75
CA GLU A 491 -28.93 -44.90 -4.22
C GLU A 491 -28.26 -46.11 -3.59
N ALA A 492 -27.15 -45.93 -2.86
CA ALA A 492 -26.39 -47.02 -2.25
C ALA A 492 -27.25 -47.80 -1.25
N LYS A 493 -27.33 -49.13 -1.46
CA LYS A 493 -28.10 -50.07 -0.64
C LYS A 493 -27.21 -51.14 -0.03
N CYS A 494 -27.71 -51.77 1.01
CA CYS A 494 -27.11 -52.96 1.61
C CYS A 494 -27.02 -54.09 0.56
N GLN A 495 -25.85 -54.71 0.45
CA GLN A 495 -25.58 -55.77 -0.54
C GLN A 495 -26.12 -57.14 -0.14
N LYS A 496 -26.62 -57.30 1.10
CA LYS A 496 -27.25 -58.55 1.53
C LYS A 496 -28.54 -58.79 0.73
N GLU A 497 -28.65 -59.99 0.19
CA GLU A 497 -29.87 -60.51 -0.45
C GLU A 497 -31.07 -60.28 0.49
N ASP A 498 -32.17 -59.77 -0.06
CA ASP A 498 -33.43 -59.41 0.64
C ASP A 498 -33.42 -58.20 1.61
N CYS A 499 -32.29 -57.51 1.84
CA CYS A 499 -32.30 -56.33 2.72
C CYS A 499 -32.78 -55.05 2.02
N GLY A 500 -32.12 -54.66 0.92
CA GLY A 500 -32.48 -53.49 0.09
C GLY A 500 -32.46 -52.12 0.79
N ARG A 501 -32.08 -52.04 2.07
CA ARG A 501 -32.09 -50.80 2.86
C ARG A 501 -31.00 -49.84 2.37
N LEU A 502 -31.33 -48.55 2.30
CA LEU A 502 -30.36 -47.50 1.96
C LEU A 502 -29.24 -47.41 3.00
N ASN A 503 -28.02 -47.22 2.53
CA ASN A 503 -26.83 -47.07 3.37
C ASN A 503 -26.82 -45.72 4.09
N TYR A 504 -27.39 -44.68 3.46
CA TYR A 504 -27.39 -43.31 3.96
C TYR A 504 -28.81 -42.72 3.96
N ASN A 505 -29.11 -41.92 4.97
CA ASN A 505 -30.33 -41.11 4.98
C ASN A 505 -30.00 -39.74 4.38
N LYS A 506 -30.38 -39.50 3.11
CA LYS A 506 -30.08 -38.27 2.37
C LYS A 506 -30.37 -37.00 3.20
N LEU A 507 -31.55 -36.89 3.81
CA LEU A 507 -31.96 -35.69 4.56
C LEU A 507 -31.09 -35.44 5.79
N ASN A 508 -30.77 -36.48 6.57
CA ASN A 508 -29.91 -36.34 7.74
C ASN A 508 -28.47 -36.04 7.31
N THR A 509 -27.95 -36.73 6.30
CA THR A 509 -26.59 -36.51 5.80
C THR A 509 -26.42 -35.09 5.27
N LEU A 510 -27.35 -34.56 4.48
CA LEU A 510 -27.30 -33.17 4.00
C LEU A 510 -27.40 -32.16 5.15
N ARG A 511 -28.23 -32.43 6.17
CA ARG A 511 -28.29 -31.59 7.38
C ARG A 511 -26.96 -31.55 8.11
N ASP A 512 -26.31 -32.71 8.27
CA ASP A 512 -25.02 -32.80 8.94
C ASP A 512 -23.90 -32.13 8.12
N ILE A 513 -23.91 -32.26 6.79
CA ILE A 513 -23.00 -31.52 5.89
C ILE A 513 -23.17 -30.01 6.05
N LYS A 514 -24.42 -29.52 6.07
CA LYS A 514 -24.70 -28.09 6.29
C LYS A 514 -24.17 -27.62 7.65
N ARG A 515 -24.37 -28.41 8.71
CA ARG A 515 -23.79 -28.12 10.03
C ARG A 515 -22.26 -28.08 10.00
N CYS A 516 -21.60 -28.87 9.14
CA CYS A 516 -20.16 -28.77 8.96
C CYS A 516 -19.77 -27.42 8.33
N LEU A 517 -20.51 -26.96 7.32
CA LEU A 517 -20.27 -25.65 6.67
C LEU A 517 -20.46 -24.47 7.62
N ASP A 518 -21.48 -24.52 8.48
CA ASP A 518 -21.79 -23.46 9.44
C ASP A 518 -20.69 -23.27 10.51
N GLN A 519 -19.81 -24.24 10.70
CA GLN A 519 -18.68 -24.18 11.65
C GLN A 519 -17.42 -23.55 11.06
N LEU A 520 -17.38 -23.30 9.74
CA LEU A 520 -16.19 -22.85 9.04
C LEU A 520 -16.00 -21.32 9.17
N PRO A 521 -14.76 -20.81 9.20
CA PRO A 521 -14.47 -19.38 9.26
C PRO A 521 -15.03 -18.65 8.04
N VAL A 522 -15.68 -17.49 8.23
CA VAL A 522 -16.41 -16.78 7.16
C VAL A 522 -15.70 -15.54 6.61
N HIS A 523 -14.69 -15.02 7.30
CA HIS A 523 -13.86 -13.89 6.87
C HIS A 523 -12.46 -13.99 7.52
N ILE A 524 -11.56 -13.10 7.10
CA ILE A 524 -10.20 -12.93 7.64
C ILE A 524 -10.21 -12.17 8.97
#